data_AF-A0A2G9YPX5-F1
#
_entry.id   AF-A0A2G9YPX5-F1
#
_cell.length_a   1.000
_cell.length_b   1.000
_cell.length_c   1.000
_cell.angle_alpha   90.00
_cell.angle_beta   90.00
_cell.angle_gamma   90.00
#
_symmetry.space_group_name_H-M   'P 1'
#
loop_
_entity.id
_entity.type
_entity.pdbx_description
1 polymer ?
#
loop_
_entity_poly.entity_id
_entity_poly.type
_entity_poly.pdbx_seq_one_letter_code
_entity_poly.pdbx_strand_id
1 'polypeptide(L)'
;MLGKRIYIAITVIVILLCAGILLAYYLFFTTPGSSFVVSSIFSKHFKPKNINIKTAEGSLSEKLTLKDVQVDDLKGLPAGSILKIQELKVYFASLNAKGLYIKAFNGSLKLPGLEPIYFYGDYEGGYLNFNVYTKRTDVRYLIVAFFPSEDIKNLSATINDVDIQVAGSFLKPKFKGEFQIEQFSYINFHMNNCYGFFSINVSDLNVEPKVYGEVNFQNGIIYTQKTATIEIKPSKVLFSGTPKNPQLDLEGASIVGNTKIKITLKGTADKPDLKLASTPPMPEERLLLMLLTGKEWKSAETALSRGQITADIAKDFVDYLLFAGSGGKIAQRYGIDLSLQYDKQTKGFGIKKAISEKAEASYKFDQAQGKEGKTTATHQVGGEYKIMDNISVGGEKKLEIEKKTEEKQADSEIKGEDKIFIKYKKAF
;
A
#
# COMPACT_ATOMS: atom_id res chain seq x y z
N MET A 1 -76.62 26.03 -7.22
CA MET A 1 -75.48 26.01 -6.27
C MET A 1 -74.22 25.33 -6.80
N LEU A 2 -74.30 24.36 -7.73
CA LEU A 2 -73.15 23.63 -8.27
C LEU A 2 -72.18 24.53 -9.09
N GLY A 3 -72.71 25.39 -9.97
CA GLY A 3 -71.88 26.29 -10.80
C GLY A 3 -71.06 27.33 -10.02
N LYS A 4 -71.57 27.82 -8.88
CA LYS A 4 -70.83 28.76 -8.01
C LYS A 4 -69.63 28.09 -7.32
N ARG A 5 -69.76 26.81 -6.95
CA ARG A 5 -68.66 26.02 -6.36
C ARG A 5 -67.58 25.68 -7.39
N ILE A 6 -67.98 25.35 -8.61
CA ILE A 6 -67.05 25.09 -9.73
C ILE A 6 -66.28 26.37 -10.11
N TYR A 7 -66.96 27.52 -10.20
CA TYR A 7 -66.31 28.80 -10.48
C TYR A 7 -65.28 29.16 -9.41
N ILE A 8 -65.63 29.03 -8.12
CA ILE A 8 -64.70 29.27 -7.00
C ILE A 8 -63.50 28.32 -7.08
N ALA A 9 -63.71 27.03 -7.35
CA ALA A 9 -62.61 26.07 -7.48
C ALA A 9 -61.65 26.42 -8.63
N ILE A 10 -62.17 26.81 -9.80
CA ILE A 10 -61.36 27.25 -10.94
C ILE A 10 -60.58 28.53 -10.60
N THR A 11 -61.22 29.51 -9.96
CA THR A 11 -60.54 30.74 -9.53
C THR A 11 -59.41 30.45 -8.55
N VAL A 12 -59.61 29.56 -7.58
CA VAL A 12 -58.58 29.14 -6.62
C VAL A 12 -57.41 28.45 -7.32
N ILE A 13 -57.69 27.55 -8.28
CA ILE A 13 -56.65 26.88 -9.08
C ILE A 13 -55.83 27.89 -9.89
N VAL A 14 -56.48 28.86 -10.53
CA VAL A 14 -55.80 29.91 -11.30
C VAL A 14 -54.95 30.80 -10.39
N ILE A 15 -55.44 31.18 -9.21
CA ILE A 15 -54.67 31.96 -8.23
C ILE A 15 -53.44 31.16 -7.76
N LEU A 16 -53.59 29.86 -7.47
CA LEU A 16 -52.48 29.00 -7.07
C LEU A 16 -51.45 28.84 -8.19
N LEU A 17 -51.89 28.72 -9.45
CA LEU A 17 -51.01 28.68 -10.62
C LEU A 17 -50.25 30.01 -10.77
N CYS A 18 -50.95 31.14 -10.73
CA CYS A 18 -50.33 32.47 -10.81
C CYS A 18 -49.36 32.70 -9.65
N ALA A 19 -49.71 32.32 -8.43
CA ALA A 19 -48.83 32.37 -7.27
C ALA A 19 -47.60 31.48 -7.45
N GLY A 20 -47.78 30.28 -8.02
CA GLY A 20 -46.68 29.38 -8.37
C GLY A 20 -45.74 29.96 -9.41
N ILE A 21 -46.28 30.61 -10.46
CA ILE A 21 -45.49 31.29 -11.50
C ILE A 21 -44.73 32.47 -10.91
N LEU A 22 -45.37 33.30 -10.09
CA LEU A 22 -44.73 34.44 -9.42
C LEU A 22 -43.64 33.98 -8.45
N LEU A 23 -43.87 32.89 -7.72
CA LEU A 23 -42.87 32.27 -6.85
C LEU A 23 -41.69 31.73 -7.65
N ALA A 24 -41.94 31.02 -8.76
CA ALA A 24 -40.89 30.53 -9.64
C ALA A 24 -40.09 31.69 -10.25
N TYR A 25 -40.77 32.74 -10.70
CA TYR A 25 -40.13 33.95 -11.19
C TYR A 25 -39.23 34.58 -10.12
N TYR A 26 -39.75 34.77 -8.90
CA TYR A 26 -38.98 35.28 -7.78
C TYR A 26 -37.74 34.41 -7.51
N LEU A 27 -37.88 33.08 -7.45
CA LEU A 27 -36.80 32.15 -7.14
C LEU A 27 -35.69 32.10 -8.20
N PHE A 28 -36.02 32.23 -9.49
CA PHE A 28 -35.01 32.06 -10.56
C PHE A 28 -34.50 33.38 -11.17
N PHE A 29 -35.30 34.44 -11.13
CA PHE A 29 -35.00 35.72 -11.80
C PHE A 29 -34.60 36.84 -10.86
N THR A 30 -34.72 36.66 -9.53
CA THR A 30 -34.24 37.65 -8.55
C THR A 30 -33.02 37.17 -7.79
N THR A 31 -32.15 38.09 -7.37
CA THR A 31 -30.94 37.78 -6.59
C THR A 31 -31.25 37.08 -5.26
N PRO A 32 -32.19 37.57 -4.43
CA PRO A 32 -32.49 36.92 -3.15
C PRO A 32 -33.09 35.52 -3.36
N GLY A 33 -33.99 35.35 -4.32
CA GLY A 33 -34.57 34.06 -4.66
C GLY A 33 -33.53 33.07 -5.19
N SER A 34 -32.65 33.52 -6.08
CA SER A 34 -31.59 32.71 -6.68
C SER A 34 -30.57 32.25 -5.63
N SER A 35 -30.16 33.15 -4.74
CA SER A 35 -29.29 32.83 -3.60
C SER A 35 -29.96 31.85 -2.62
N PHE A 36 -31.27 32.01 -2.38
CA PHE A 36 -32.06 31.07 -1.59
C PHE A 36 -32.12 29.67 -2.23
N VAL A 37 -32.30 29.57 -3.54
CA VAL A 37 -32.28 28.28 -4.25
C VAL A 37 -30.93 27.61 -4.12
N VAL A 38 -29.83 28.34 -4.35
CA VAL A 38 -28.47 27.77 -4.23
C VAL A 38 -28.20 27.31 -2.80
N SER A 39 -28.46 28.14 -1.79
CA SER A 39 -28.28 27.77 -0.37
C SER A 39 -29.20 26.61 0.05
N SER A 40 -30.41 26.53 -0.48
CA SER A 40 -31.34 25.39 -0.25
C SER A 40 -30.83 24.10 -0.87
N ILE A 41 -30.29 24.14 -2.10
CA ILE A 41 -29.69 22.97 -2.75
C ILE A 41 -28.45 22.51 -1.97
N PHE A 42 -27.58 23.45 -1.61
CA PHE A 42 -26.38 23.16 -0.82
C PHE A 42 -26.73 22.57 0.55
N SER A 43 -27.69 23.16 1.27
CA SER A 43 -28.12 22.65 2.58
C SER A 43 -28.78 21.27 2.49
N LYS A 44 -29.54 20.99 1.43
CA LYS A 44 -30.16 19.68 1.21
C LYS A 44 -29.13 18.59 0.92
N HIS A 45 -28.15 18.85 0.05
CA HIS A 45 -27.14 17.86 -0.34
C HIS A 45 -26.01 17.71 0.68
N PHE A 46 -25.48 18.81 1.19
CA PHE A 46 -24.28 18.82 2.02
C PHE A 46 -24.54 19.01 3.51
N LYS A 47 -25.78 19.33 3.93
CA LYS A 47 -26.20 19.52 5.32
C LYS A 47 -25.13 20.19 6.21
N PRO A 48 -24.59 21.35 5.82
CA PRO A 48 -23.55 22.01 6.60
C PRO A 48 -24.10 22.58 7.90
N LYS A 49 -23.21 22.82 8.87
CA LYS A 49 -23.58 23.48 10.12
C LYS A 49 -23.89 24.95 9.90
N ASN A 50 -23.13 25.61 9.02
CA ASN A 50 -23.28 27.01 8.71
C ASN A 50 -22.92 27.29 7.25
N ILE A 51 -23.64 28.21 6.61
CA ILE A 51 -23.34 28.75 5.29
C ILE A 51 -23.37 30.26 5.40
N ASN A 52 -22.26 30.91 5.05
CA ASN A 52 -22.18 32.36 4.96
C ASN A 52 -21.87 32.75 3.51
N ILE A 53 -22.68 33.64 2.95
CA ILE A 53 -22.49 34.23 1.63
C ILE A 53 -22.51 35.73 1.85
N LYS A 54 -21.38 36.40 1.61
CA LYS A 54 -21.24 37.82 1.90
C LYS A 54 -21.95 38.71 0.88
N THR A 55 -21.81 38.37 -0.41
CA THR A 55 -22.42 39.14 -1.49
C THR A 55 -22.96 38.19 -2.55
N ALA A 56 -24.15 38.49 -3.06
CA ALA A 56 -24.76 37.81 -4.21
C ALA A 56 -25.19 38.85 -5.24
N GLU A 57 -24.87 38.63 -6.51
CA GLU A 57 -25.18 39.51 -7.63
C GLU A 57 -25.75 38.68 -8.80
N GLY A 58 -26.78 39.19 -9.49
CA GLY A 58 -27.42 38.50 -10.61
C GLY A 58 -28.45 37.44 -10.22
N SER A 59 -28.82 36.56 -11.14
CA SER A 59 -29.88 35.55 -10.98
C SER A 59 -29.51 34.22 -11.64
N LEU A 60 -30.21 33.13 -11.29
CA LEU A 60 -29.97 31.80 -11.87
C LEU A 60 -30.34 31.70 -13.36
N SER A 61 -31.24 32.56 -13.83
CA SER A 61 -31.63 32.63 -15.25
C SER A 61 -30.56 33.25 -16.15
N GLU A 62 -29.69 34.08 -15.60
CA GLU A 62 -28.59 34.72 -16.32
C GLU A 62 -27.24 34.23 -15.78
N LYS A 63 -26.76 34.86 -14.70
CA LYS A 63 -25.51 34.53 -14.03
C LYS A 63 -25.55 34.99 -12.59
N LEU A 64 -25.77 34.07 -11.67
CA LEU A 64 -25.64 34.33 -10.25
C LEU A 64 -24.17 34.27 -9.86
N THR A 65 -23.64 35.35 -9.30
CA THR A 65 -22.28 35.45 -8.79
C THR A 65 -22.34 35.59 -7.27
N LEU A 66 -21.82 34.59 -6.56
CA LEU A 66 -21.69 34.59 -5.10
C LEU A 66 -20.24 34.88 -4.74
N LYS A 67 -20.00 35.87 -3.89
CA LYS A 67 -18.66 36.28 -3.44
C LYS A 67 -18.46 35.94 -1.97
N ASP A 68 -17.24 35.53 -1.64
CA ASP A 68 -16.81 35.14 -0.29
C ASP A 68 -17.76 34.09 0.34
N VAL A 69 -17.98 32.99 -0.37
CA VAL A 69 -18.79 31.87 0.13
C VAL A 69 -17.96 31.09 1.14
N GLN A 70 -18.49 30.92 2.35
CA GLN A 70 -17.90 30.06 3.38
C GLN A 70 -18.92 29.03 3.84
N VAL A 71 -18.51 27.77 3.90
CA VAL A 71 -19.31 26.67 4.41
C VAL A 71 -18.53 25.93 5.49
N ASP A 72 -19.12 25.83 6.67
CA ASP A 72 -18.50 25.19 7.83
C ASP A 72 -19.13 23.80 8.06
N ASP A 73 -18.29 22.82 8.39
CA ASP A 73 -18.67 21.44 8.74
C ASP A 73 -19.57 20.78 7.68
N LEU A 74 -19.05 20.63 6.46
CA LEU A 74 -19.75 19.91 5.38
C LEU A 74 -19.93 18.43 5.77
N LYS A 75 -21.15 17.92 5.62
CA LYS A 75 -21.44 16.50 5.84
C LYS A 75 -20.60 15.64 4.89
N GLY A 76 -19.91 14.64 5.43
CA GLY A 76 -19.00 13.77 4.70
C GLY A 76 -17.54 14.20 4.81
N LEU A 77 -17.25 15.35 5.42
CA LEU A 77 -15.90 15.77 5.80
C LEU A 77 -15.73 15.70 7.34
N PRO A 78 -14.48 15.64 7.83
CA PRO A 78 -14.19 15.75 9.26
C PRO A 78 -14.76 17.03 9.89
N ALA A 79 -15.15 16.95 11.16
CA ALA A 79 -15.59 18.10 11.95
C ALA A 79 -14.45 19.12 12.12
N GLY A 80 -14.76 20.40 11.97
CA GLY A 80 -13.81 21.50 11.84
C GLY A 80 -13.41 21.82 10.40
N SER A 81 -14.04 21.19 9.39
CA SER A 81 -13.79 21.49 7.97
C SER A 81 -14.37 22.83 7.57
N ILE A 82 -13.62 23.59 6.76
CA ILE A 82 -14.04 24.90 6.25
C ILE A 82 -13.79 24.94 4.74
N LEU A 83 -14.86 25.09 3.98
CA LEU A 83 -14.81 25.38 2.55
C LEU A 83 -14.95 26.88 2.33
N LYS A 84 -14.04 27.48 1.57
CA LYS A 84 -14.13 28.87 1.13
C LYS A 84 -14.05 28.95 -0.38
N ILE A 85 -14.88 29.76 -0.99
CA ILE A 85 -14.83 30.05 -2.43
C ILE A 85 -14.92 31.57 -2.59
N GLN A 86 -13.86 32.17 -3.16
CA GLN A 86 -13.81 33.62 -3.34
C GLN A 86 -14.91 34.10 -4.29
N GLU A 87 -15.10 33.39 -5.40
CA GLU A 87 -16.15 33.69 -6.36
C GLU A 87 -16.73 32.39 -6.93
N LEU A 88 -18.05 32.24 -6.81
CA LEU A 88 -18.81 31.11 -7.33
C LEU A 88 -19.86 31.62 -8.32
N LYS A 89 -19.73 31.25 -9.58
CA LYS A 89 -20.70 31.56 -10.64
C LYS A 89 -21.61 30.36 -10.87
N VAL A 90 -22.91 30.57 -10.87
CA VAL A 90 -23.92 29.53 -11.11
C VAL A 90 -25.00 30.06 -12.04
N TYR A 91 -25.36 29.29 -13.06
CA TYR A 91 -26.52 29.58 -13.90
C TYR A 91 -27.05 28.35 -14.61
N PHE A 92 -28.27 28.47 -15.16
CA PHE A 92 -28.88 27.46 -15.99
C PHE A 92 -29.04 27.95 -17.42
N ALA A 93 -28.24 27.42 -18.36
CA ALA A 93 -28.45 27.62 -19.79
C ALA A 93 -29.73 26.92 -20.29
N SER A 94 -30.20 25.91 -19.57
CA SER A 94 -31.52 25.28 -19.78
C SER A 94 -32.03 24.65 -18.48
N LEU A 95 -33.35 24.47 -18.33
CA LEU A 95 -34.02 23.91 -17.14
C LEU A 95 -33.85 22.38 -17.01
N ASN A 96 -32.68 21.85 -17.34
CA ASN A 96 -32.32 20.45 -17.16
C ASN A 96 -30.94 20.33 -16.49
N ALA A 97 -30.60 19.14 -15.99
CA ALA A 97 -29.33 18.91 -15.29
C ALA A 97 -28.08 19.15 -16.16
N LYS A 98 -28.21 19.09 -17.50
CA LYS A 98 -27.12 19.39 -18.44
C LYS A 98 -26.97 20.89 -18.72
N GLY A 99 -28.00 21.69 -18.44
CA GLY A 99 -27.97 23.14 -18.55
C GLY A 99 -27.31 23.84 -17.37
N LEU A 100 -26.98 23.11 -16.29
CA LEU A 100 -26.33 23.68 -15.12
C LEU A 100 -24.86 23.99 -15.41
N TYR A 101 -24.49 25.25 -15.20
CA TYR A 101 -23.13 25.74 -15.21
C TYR A 101 -22.70 26.15 -13.81
N ILE A 102 -21.54 25.68 -13.37
CA ILE A 102 -20.92 26.09 -12.11
C ILE A 102 -19.46 26.43 -12.40
N LYS A 103 -18.98 27.57 -11.91
CA LYS A 103 -17.55 27.91 -11.96
C LYS A 103 -17.09 28.46 -10.63
N ALA A 104 -16.05 27.84 -10.07
CA ALA A 104 -15.45 28.23 -8.82
C ALA A 104 -14.07 28.85 -9.08
N PHE A 105 -13.86 30.04 -8.53
CA PHE A 105 -12.57 30.73 -8.54
C PHE A 105 -12.00 30.77 -7.13
N ASN A 106 -10.71 30.41 -7.02
CA ASN A 106 -9.95 30.44 -5.77
C ASN A 106 -10.70 29.77 -4.60
N GLY A 107 -11.13 28.53 -4.85
CA GLY A 107 -11.64 27.65 -3.81
C GLY A 107 -10.52 27.18 -2.89
N SER A 108 -10.81 27.07 -1.60
CA SER A 108 -9.94 26.40 -0.64
C SER A 108 -10.77 25.53 0.30
N LEU A 109 -10.28 24.33 0.55
CA LEU A 109 -10.83 23.41 1.54
C LEU A 109 -9.79 23.23 2.63
N LYS A 110 -10.11 23.70 3.83
CA LYS A 110 -9.32 23.49 5.03
C LYS A 110 -9.89 22.30 5.80
N LEU A 111 -9.06 21.28 6.02
CA LEU A 111 -9.38 20.14 6.85
C LEU A 111 -8.54 20.20 8.14
N PRO A 112 -9.06 19.71 9.28
CA PRO A 112 -8.29 19.63 10.51
C PRO A 112 -7.00 18.81 10.33
N GLY A 113 -5.86 19.37 10.72
CA GLY A 113 -4.56 18.69 10.65
C GLY A 113 -3.91 18.65 9.26
N LEU A 114 -4.51 19.30 8.25
CA LEU A 114 -3.99 19.36 6.89
C LEU A 114 -3.74 20.81 6.45
N GLU A 115 -2.80 20.98 5.51
CA GLU A 115 -2.69 22.23 4.77
C GLU A 115 -3.95 22.45 3.90
N PRO A 116 -4.29 23.72 3.59
CA PRO A 116 -5.40 24.00 2.69
C PRO A 116 -5.21 23.35 1.32
N ILE A 117 -6.28 22.74 0.82
CA ILE A 117 -6.38 22.22 -0.54
C ILE A 117 -7.05 23.30 -1.38
N TYR A 118 -6.34 23.84 -2.37
CA TYR A 118 -6.86 24.84 -3.28
C TYR A 118 -7.50 24.18 -4.49
N PHE A 119 -8.55 24.77 -5.02
CA PHE A 119 -9.18 24.29 -6.24
C PHE A 119 -9.78 25.44 -7.06
N TYR A 120 -9.80 25.27 -8.37
CA TYR A 120 -10.49 26.17 -9.29
C TYR A 120 -10.96 25.37 -10.49
N GLY A 121 -12.02 25.82 -11.15
CA GLY A 121 -12.54 25.09 -12.31
C GLY A 121 -14.01 25.33 -12.57
N ASP A 122 -14.52 24.57 -13.51
CA ASP A 122 -15.91 24.62 -13.92
C ASP A 122 -16.52 23.24 -14.13
N TYR A 123 -17.85 23.24 -14.05
CA TYR A 123 -18.72 22.15 -14.40
C TYR A 123 -19.73 22.68 -15.42
N GLU A 124 -19.72 22.10 -16.61
CA GLU A 124 -20.57 22.49 -17.73
C GLU A 124 -21.06 21.25 -18.46
N GLY A 125 -22.36 21.15 -18.73
CA GLY A 125 -22.88 20.09 -19.61
C GLY A 125 -22.75 18.66 -19.07
N GLY A 126 -22.51 18.48 -17.77
CA GLY A 126 -22.17 17.16 -17.21
C GLY A 126 -20.67 16.85 -17.19
N TYR A 127 -19.83 17.80 -17.58
CA TYR A 127 -18.38 17.67 -17.65
C TYR A 127 -17.72 18.51 -16.56
N LEU A 128 -16.91 17.86 -15.74
CA LEU A 128 -16.04 18.49 -14.74
C LEU A 128 -14.73 18.92 -15.41
N ASN A 129 -14.20 20.08 -15.07
CA ASN A 129 -12.84 20.51 -15.39
C ASN A 129 -12.30 21.37 -14.24
N PHE A 130 -11.62 20.73 -13.31
CA PHE A 130 -11.08 21.35 -12.10
C PHE A 130 -9.59 21.09 -11.98
N ASN A 131 -8.89 22.04 -11.41
CA ASN A 131 -7.54 21.86 -10.93
C ASN A 131 -7.57 21.84 -9.41
N VAL A 132 -6.84 20.91 -8.80
CA VAL A 132 -6.73 20.74 -7.36
C VAL A 132 -5.26 20.78 -6.99
N TYR A 133 -4.90 21.68 -6.09
CA TYR A 133 -3.52 21.91 -5.71
C TYR A 133 -3.34 21.93 -4.18
N THR A 134 -2.28 21.33 -3.68
CA THR A 134 -1.84 21.51 -2.29
C THR A 134 -0.32 21.41 -2.20
N LYS A 135 0.29 22.27 -1.39
CA LYS A 135 1.76 22.33 -1.25
C LYS A 135 2.30 21.11 -0.51
N ARG A 136 1.59 20.66 0.53
CA ARG A 136 1.97 19.48 1.29
C ARG A 136 0.74 18.81 1.89
N THR A 137 0.68 17.49 1.79
CA THR A 137 -0.39 16.72 2.41
C THR A 137 0.10 15.37 2.90
N ASP A 138 -0.48 14.91 4.01
CA ASP A 138 -0.29 13.55 4.49
C ASP A 138 -1.52 12.72 4.10
N VAL A 139 -1.27 11.73 3.26
CA VAL A 139 -2.26 10.84 2.65
C VAL A 139 -3.09 10.11 3.70
N ARG A 140 -2.53 9.85 4.89
CA ARG A 140 -3.28 9.21 5.98
C ARG A 140 -4.49 10.05 6.39
N TYR A 141 -4.32 11.36 6.53
CA TYR A 141 -5.44 12.25 6.89
C TYR A 141 -6.45 12.37 5.75
N LEU A 142 -6.01 12.36 4.49
CA LEU A 142 -6.91 12.34 3.33
C LEU A 142 -7.74 11.06 3.28
N ILE A 143 -7.13 9.89 3.50
CA ILE A 143 -7.84 8.61 3.52
C ILE A 143 -8.85 8.58 4.66
N VAL A 144 -8.46 8.99 5.87
CA VAL A 144 -9.40 9.05 7.00
C VAL A 144 -10.55 10.02 6.72
N ALA A 145 -10.28 11.13 6.03
CA ALA A 145 -11.30 12.12 5.69
C ALA A 145 -12.26 11.66 4.58
N PHE A 146 -11.78 10.96 3.56
CA PHE A 146 -12.53 10.69 2.33
C PHE A 146 -12.82 9.21 2.04
N PHE A 147 -11.99 8.29 2.55
CA PHE A 147 -12.01 6.86 2.20
C PHE A 147 -11.71 5.96 3.41
N PRO A 148 -12.56 5.93 4.45
CA PRO A 148 -12.34 5.11 5.63
C PRO A 148 -12.33 3.62 5.24
N SER A 149 -11.15 3.03 5.12
CA SER A 149 -10.94 1.63 4.72
C SER A 149 -9.89 0.97 5.61
N GLU A 150 -10.11 -0.31 5.92
CA GLU A 150 -9.21 -1.07 6.80
C GLU A 150 -7.87 -1.40 6.13
N ASP A 151 -7.89 -1.63 4.81
CA ASP A 151 -6.73 -2.07 4.01
C ASP A 151 -5.59 -1.04 3.98
N ILE A 152 -5.88 0.22 4.32
CA ILE A 152 -4.97 1.35 4.19
C ILE A 152 -4.52 1.92 5.55
N LYS A 153 -4.88 1.26 6.66
CA LYS A 153 -4.51 1.69 8.04
C LYS A 153 -2.99 1.82 8.24
N ASN A 154 -2.19 1.03 7.52
CA ASN A 154 -0.73 1.00 7.62
C ASN A 154 -0.02 1.87 6.57
N LEU A 155 -0.77 2.59 5.74
CA LEU A 155 -0.21 3.52 4.78
C LEU A 155 0.05 4.87 5.46
N SER A 156 1.26 5.37 5.31
CA SER A 156 1.61 6.75 5.64
C SER A 156 2.42 7.30 4.50
N ALA A 157 2.01 8.45 3.95
CA ALA A 157 2.73 9.08 2.87
C ALA A 157 2.59 10.59 2.96
N THR A 158 3.72 11.28 2.85
CA THR A 158 3.79 12.73 2.72
C THR A 158 4.09 13.06 1.27
N ILE A 159 3.18 13.82 0.66
CA ILE A 159 3.29 14.24 -0.74
C ILE A 159 3.37 15.77 -0.77
N ASN A 160 4.36 16.27 -1.50
CA ASN A 160 4.58 17.68 -1.77
C ASN A 160 4.15 18.03 -3.19
N ASP A 161 3.83 19.31 -3.37
CA ASP A 161 3.56 19.95 -4.65
C ASP A 161 2.57 19.14 -5.52
N VAL A 162 1.45 18.77 -4.90
CA VAL A 162 0.38 18.01 -5.55
C VAL A 162 -0.39 18.97 -6.45
N ASP A 163 -0.35 18.75 -7.76
CA ASP A 163 -1.16 19.44 -8.74
C ASP A 163 -1.90 18.43 -9.62
N ILE A 164 -3.23 18.42 -9.52
CA ILE A 164 -4.11 17.43 -10.16
C ILE A 164 -5.21 18.14 -10.94
N GLN A 165 -5.17 17.96 -12.26
CA GLN A 165 -6.28 18.24 -13.14
C GLN A 165 -7.28 17.09 -13.11
N VAL A 166 -8.52 17.40 -12.75
CA VAL A 166 -9.68 16.50 -12.76
C VAL A 166 -10.63 16.93 -13.87
N ALA A 167 -10.81 16.09 -14.88
CA ALA A 167 -11.67 16.35 -16.02
C ALA A 167 -12.67 15.21 -16.27
N GLY A 168 -13.72 15.42 -17.06
CA GLY A 168 -14.64 14.35 -17.46
C GLY A 168 -15.96 14.31 -16.69
N SER A 169 -16.81 13.34 -17.01
CA SER A 169 -18.09 13.17 -16.29
C SER A 169 -17.87 12.56 -14.90
N PHE A 170 -18.77 12.80 -13.95
CA PHE A 170 -18.70 12.21 -12.60
C PHE A 170 -18.58 10.67 -12.57
N LEU A 171 -19.10 9.97 -13.58
CA LEU A 171 -19.01 8.51 -13.69
C LEU A 171 -17.73 8.04 -14.39
N LYS A 172 -17.07 8.92 -15.14
CA LYS A 172 -15.85 8.64 -15.90
C LYS A 172 -14.82 9.77 -15.73
N PRO A 173 -14.38 10.05 -14.49
CA PRO A 173 -13.42 11.12 -14.26
C PRO A 173 -12.04 10.72 -14.79
N LYS A 174 -11.32 11.73 -15.25
CA LYS A 174 -9.93 11.70 -15.70
C LYS A 174 -9.11 12.53 -14.73
N PHE A 175 -8.04 11.96 -14.24
CA PHE A 175 -7.10 12.62 -13.35
C PHE A 175 -5.76 12.68 -14.06
N LYS A 176 -5.16 13.85 -14.11
CA LYS A 176 -3.80 14.05 -14.63
C LYS A 176 -3.07 14.95 -13.67
N GLY A 177 -1.84 14.61 -13.32
CA GLY A 177 -1.09 15.44 -12.39
C GLY A 177 0.32 14.96 -12.20
N GLU A 178 1.01 15.69 -11.32
CA GLU A 178 2.32 15.33 -10.80
C GLU A 178 2.27 15.18 -9.29
N PHE A 179 3.25 14.45 -8.76
CA PHE A 179 3.41 14.24 -7.34
C PHE A 179 4.89 14.13 -6.98
N GLN A 180 5.23 14.64 -5.80
CA GLN A 180 6.50 14.39 -5.16
C GLN A 180 6.27 13.71 -3.82
N ILE A 181 6.50 12.40 -3.76
CA ILE A 181 6.48 11.65 -2.50
C ILE A 181 7.77 11.98 -1.76
N GLU A 182 7.65 12.75 -0.67
CA GLU A 182 8.74 13.02 0.26
C GLU A 182 9.11 11.73 0.99
N GLN A 183 8.10 11.09 1.56
CA GLN A 183 8.22 9.85 2.30
C GLN A 183 6.94 9.05 2.13
N PHE A 184 7.08 7.74 1.91
CA PHE A 184 6.01 6.77 1.86
C PHE A 184 6.43 5.57 2.69
N SER A 185 5.48 5.02 3.44
CA SER A 185 5.65 3.87 4.30
C SER A 185 4.40 3.00 4.21
N TYR A 186 4.61 1.73 3.89
CA TYR A 186 3.57 0.71 3.97
C TYR A 186 4.16 -0.57 4.55
N ILE A 187 3.75 -0.91 5.78
CA ILE A 187 4.28 -2.06 6.53
C ILE A 187 5.81 -1.95 6.69
N ASN A 188 6.60 -2.68 5.90
CA ASN A 188 8.06 -2.70 5.93
C ASN A 188 8.68 -2.06 4.67
N PHE A 189 7.85 -1.57 3.76
CA PHE A 189 8.26 -0.95 2.52
C PHE A 189 8.31 0.57 2.71
N HIS A 190 9.44 1.16 2.36
CA HIS A 190 9.63 2.61 2.39
C HIS A 190 10.04 3.11 1.02
N MET A 191 9.54 4.29 0.66
CA MET A 191 9.93 5.00 -0.55
C MET A 191 10.11 6.47 -0.23
N ASN A 192 11.24 7.05 -0.62
CA ASN A 192 11.56 8.45 -0.36
C ASN A 192 11.96 9.17 -1.64
N ASN A 193 11.75 10.49 -1.64
CA ASN A 193 12.16 11.42 -2.70
C ASN A 193 11.78 10.93 -4.10
N CYS A 194 10.54 10.45 -4.24
CA CYS A 194 10.06 9.89 -5.48
C CYS A 194 9.21 10.92 -6.22
N TYR A 195 9.65 11.31 -7.41
CA TYR A 195 8.91 12.21 -8.29
C TYR A 195 8.29 11.44 -9.45
N GLY A 196 7.04 11.79 -9.77
CA GLY A 196 6.30 11.13 -10.82
C GLY A 196 5.13 11.95 -11.34
N PHE A 197 4.55 11.44 -12.42
CA PHE A 197 3.36 12.01 -13.03
C PHE A 197 2.40 10.88 -13.42
N PHE A 198 1.13 11.20 -13.51
CA PHE A 198 0.10 10.23 -13.79
C PHE A 198 -0.96 10.78 -14.74
N SER A 199 -1.57 9.87 -15.48
CA SER A 199 -2.77 10.13 -16.26
C SER A 199 -3.67 8.92 -16.15
N ILE A 200 -4.75 9.06 -15.38
CA ILE A 200 -5.63 7.96 -14.97
C ILE A 200 -7.07 8.32 -15.32
N ASN A 201 -7.78 7.39 -15.93
CA ASN A 201 -9.21 7.44 -16.16
C ASN A 201 -9.85 6.38 -15.27
N VAL A 202 -10.86 6.77 -14.51
CA VAL A 202 -11.64 5.84 -13.68
C VAL A 202 -13.01 5.67 -14.31
N SER A 203 -13.55 4.47 -14.26
CA SER A 203 -14.91 4.15 -14.70
C SER A 203 -15.54 3.15 -13.73
N ASP A 204 -16.86 2.96 -13.81
CA ASP A 204 -17.60 1.99 -12.99
C ASP A 204 -17.45 2.20 -11.47
N LEU A 205 -17.29 3.46 -11.02
CA LEU A 205 -17.08 3.87 -9.62
C LEU A 205 -18.05 3.26 -8.59
N ASN A 206 -19.27 2.90 -9.01
CA ASN A 206 -20.35 2.43 -8.14
C ASN A 206 -20.39 0.89 -7.95
N VAL A 207 -19.55 0.12 -8.65
CA VAL A 207 -19.56 -1.35 -8.58
C VAL A 207 -18.16 -1.86 -8.26
N GLU A 208 -17.29 -1.86 -9.27
CA GLU A 208 -15.89 -2.23 -9.15
C GLU A 208 -15.10 -1.23 -10.01
N PRO A 209 -14.40 -0.28 -9.39
CA PRO A 209 -13.73 0.78 -10.12
C PRO A 209 -12.72 0.21 -11.11
N LYS A 210 -12.90 0.54 -12.39
CA LYS A 210 -11.93 0.24 -13.44
C LYS A 210 -11.03 1.44 -13.66
N VAL A 211 -9.73 1.19 -13.63
CA VAL A 211 -8.67 2.20 -13.74
C VAL A 211 -7.90 1.95 -15.03
N TYR A 212 -7.75 2.99 -15.84
CA TYR A 212 -7.02 2.97 -17.11
C TYR A 212 -6.02 4.10 -17.19
N GLY A 213 -4.85 3.85 -17.78
CA GLY A 213 -3.83 4.87 -17.98
C GLY A 213 -2.54 4.51 -17.24
N GLU A 214 -1.72 5.49 -16.90
CA GLU A 214 -0.36 5.23 -16.44
C GLU A 214 0.07 6.12 -15.28
N VAL A 215 0.98 5.57 -14.48
CA VAL A 215 1.77 6.27 -13.48
C VAL A 215 3.23 6.10 -13.87
N ASN A 216 3.95 7.21 -13.98
CA ASN A 216 5.36 7.24 -14.33
C ASN A 216 6.15 7.73 -13.13
N PHE A 217 7.27 7.06 -12.86
CA PHE A 217 8.24 7.44 -11.84
C PHE A 217 9.52 7.86 -12.54
N GLN A 218 10.02 9.05 -12.24
CA GLN A 218 11.27 9.54 -12.85
C GLN A 218 12.48 9.12 -12.02
N ASN A 219 12.33 9.16 -10.69
CA ASN A 219 13.36 8.82 -9.73
C ASN A 219 12.72 8.45 -8.38
N GLY A 220 13.56 8.01 -7.44
CA GLY A 220 13.18 7.76 -6.06
C GLY A 220 14.06 6.72 -5.42
N ILE A 221 13.88 6.51 -4.12
CA ILE A 221 14.65 5.56 -3.35
C ILE A 221 13.69 4.61 -2.65
N ILE A 222 13.82 3.31 -2.92
CA ILE A 222 13.09 2.25 -2.24
C ILE A 222 14.03 1.55 -1.27
N TYR A 223 13.53 1.27 -0.07
CA TYR A 223 14.24 0.44 0.89
C TYR A 223 13.25 -0.22 1.85
N THR A 224 13.71 -1.27 2.52
CA THR A 224 13.07 -1.83 3.70
C THR A 224 14.07 -1.76 4.84
N GLN A 225 13.65 -2.06 6.07
CA GLN A 225 14.55 -2.02 7.24
C GLN A 225 15.82 -2.88 7.09
N LYS A 226 15.82 -3.89 6.21
CA LYS A 226 16.88 -4.91 6.13
C LYS A 226 17.32 -5.28 4.71
N THR A 227 16.87 -4.55 3.69
CA THR A 227 17.24 -4.77 2.28
C THR A 227 18.25 -3.74 1.82
N ALA A 228 18.89 -4.01 0.68
CA ALA A 228 19.62 -3.00 -0.05
C ALA A 228 18.69 -1.83 -0.45
N THR A 229 19.29 -0.65 -0.55
CA THR A 229 18.63 0.53 -1.09
C THR A 229 18.60 0.44 -2.61
N ILE A 230 17.42 0.66 -3.20
CA ILE A 230 17.20 0.62 -4.64
C ILE A 230 16.87 2.04 -5.10
N GLU A 231 17.68 2.58 -6.00
CA GLU A 231 17.39 3.80 -6.72
C GLU A 231 16.46 3.46 -7.89
N ILE A 232 15.26 4.05 -7.90
CA ILE A 232 14.31 3.96 -9.01
C ILE A 232 14.89 4.72 -10.20
N LYS A 233 14.92 4.08 -11.37
CA LYS A 233 15.17 4.70 -12.68
C LYS A 233 13.83 4.96 -13.37
N PRO A 234 13.78 5.73 -14.48
CA PRO A 234 12.54 5.99 -15.20
C PRO A 234 11.72 4.71 -15.41
N SER A 235 10.55 4.66 -14.79
CA SER A 235 9.72 3.47 -14.65
C SER A 235 8.26 3.80 -14.89
N LYS A 236 7.48 2.81 -15.32
CA LYS A 236 6.06 2.96 -15.65
C LYS A 236 5.22 1.84 -15.05
N VAL A 237 4.04 2.21 -14.57
CA VAL A 237 2.96 1.29 -14.20
C VAL A 237 1.75 1.62 -15.07
N LEU A 238 1.24 0.63 -15.79
CA LEU A 238 0.11 0.76 -16.70
C LEU A 238 -1.11 0.02 -16.16
N PHE A 239 -2.22 0.72 -16.07
CA PHE A 239 -3.53 0.21 -15.67
C PHE A 239 -4.41 0.02 -16.92
N SER A 240 -5.08 -1.13 -17.00
CA SER A 240 -5.89 -1.55 -18.16
C SER A 240 -7.26 -2.10 -17.77
N GLY A 241 -7.79 -1.69 -16.61
CA GLY A 241 -9.06 -2.13 -16.06
C GLY A 241 -8.95 -2.41 -14.58
N THR A 242 -8.42 -3.57 -14.19
CA THR A 242 -8.35 -3.98 -12.78
C THR A 242 -7.20 -3.26 -12.04
N PRO A 243 -7.48 -2.48 -10.97
CA PRO A 243 -6.44 -1.72 -10.26
C PRO A 243 -5.42 -2.60 -9.53
N LYS A 244 -5.81 -3.83 -9.18
CA LYS A 244 -4.99 -4.76 -8.38
C LYS A 244 -3.87 -5.46 -9.16
N ASN A 245 -4.03 -5.60 -10.48
CA ASN A 245 -3.07 -6.33 -11.32
C ASN A 245 -2.59 -5.47 -12.50
N PRO A 246 -1.91 -4.34 -12.25
CA PRO A 246 -1.36 -3.50 -13.31
C PRO A 246 -0.20 -4.19 -14.03
N GLN A 247 0.10 -3.70 -15.23
CA GLN A 247 1.32 -4.02 -15.96
C GLN A 247 2.47 -3.18 -15.40
N LEU A 248 3.56 -3.85 -15.03
CA LEU A 248 4.77 -3.27 -14.48
C LEU A 248 5.84 -3.18 -15.57
N ASP A 249 6.53 -2.04 -15.61
CA ASP A 249 7.79 -1.85 -16.31
C ASP A 249 8.68 -0.97 -15.45
N LEU A 250 9.34 -1.59 -14.47
CA LEU A 250 10.14 -0.92 -13.46
C LEU A 250 11.63 -1.18 -13.68
N GLU A 251 12.41 -0.12 -13.58
CA GLU A 251 13.86 -0.16 -13.63
C GLU A 251 14.45 0.40 -12.34
N GLY A 252 15.48 -0.28 -11.83
CA GLY A 252 16.15 0.12 -10.62
C GLY A 252 17.65 -0.18 -10.66
N ALA A 253 18.38 0.49 -9.79
CA ALA A 253 19.79 0.23 -9.56
C ALA A 253 20.08 0.15 -8.05
N SER A 254 20.98 -0.72 -7.66
CA SER A 254 21.45 -0.81 -6.28
C SER A 254 22.96 -1.00 -6.25
N ILE A 255 23.58 -0.58 -5.15
CA ILE A 255 25.00 -0.83 -4.88
C ILE A 255 25.09 -1.56 -3.55
N VAL A 256 25.62 -2.78 -3.59
CA VAL A 256 25.86 -3.59 -2.39
C VAL A 256 27.35 -3.89 -2.33
N GLY A 257 28.02 -3.23 -1.39
CA GLY A 257 29.48 -3.21 -1.32
C GLY A 257 30.10 -2.70 -2.63
N ASN A 258 30.92 -3.51 -3.30
CA ASN A 258 31.55 -3.13 -4.56
C ASN A 258 30.78 -3.58 -5.82
N THR A 259 29.56 -4.10 -5.65
CA THR A 259 28.75 -4.64 -6.76
C THR A 259 27.67 -3.65 -7.16
N LYS A 260 27.65 -3.26 -8.43
CA LYS A 260 26.53 -2.52 -9.03
C LYS A 260 25.51 -3.51 -9.57
N ILE A 261 24.26 -3.42 -9.12
CA ILE A 261 23.16 -4.30 -9.50
C ILE A 261 22.15 -3.49 -10.32
N LYS A 262 21.83 -3.97 -11.52
CA LYS A 262 20.72 -3.50 -12.34
C LYS A 262 19.52 -4.42 -12.11
N ILE A 263 18.36 -3.81 -11.88
CA ILE A 263 17.10 -4.48 -11.56
C ILE A 263 16.09 -4.11 -12.65
N THR A 264 15.42 -5.11 -13.22
CA THR A 264 14.34 -4.91 -14.17
C THR A 264 13.16 -5.79 -13.76
N LEU A 265 11.99 -5.18 -13.58
CA LEU A 265 10.76 -5.88 -13.24
C LEU A 265 9.71 -5.59 -14.31
N LYS A 266 9.31 -6.61 -15.06
CA LYS A 266 8.26 -6.52 -16.08
C LYS A 266 7.13 -7.51 -15.78
N GLY A 267 6.07 -7.51 -16.59
CA GLY A 267 4.92 -8.41 -16.40
C GLY A 267 3.81 -7.78 -15.56
N THR A 268 2.85 -8.58 -15.10
CA THR A 268 1.74 -8.07 -14.28
C THR A 268 2.07 -8.22 -12.79
N ALA A 269 1.39 -7.48 -11.91
CA ALA A 269 1.63 -7.61 -10.46
C ALA A 269 1.45 -9.06 -9.94
N ASP A 270 0.52 -9.83 -10.52
CA ASP A 270 0.32 -11.25 -10.19
C ASP A 270 1.40 -12.19 -10.76
N LYS A 271 2.07 -11.79 -11.84
CA LYS A 271 3.09 -12.58 -12.55
C LYS A 271 4.27 -11.70 -12.98
N PRO A 272 5.06 -11.21 -12.02
CA PRO A 272 6.22 -10.39 -12.32
C PRO A 272 7.37 -11.24 -12.89
N ASP A 273 8.05 -10.73 -13.92
CA ASP A 273 9.33 -11.20 -14.45
C ASP A 273 10.44 -10.29 -13.92
N LEU A 274 11.14 -10.75 -12.89
CA LEU A 274 12.29 -10.07 -12.29
C LEU A 274 13.56 -10.54 -13.01
N LYS A 275 14.38 -9.58 -13.47
CA LYS A 275 15.70 -9.81 -14.04
C LYS A 275 16.75 -8.98 -13.33
N LEU A 276 17.79 -9.65 -12.87
CA LEU A 276 18.92 -9.05 -12.18
C LEU A 276 20.20 -9.20 -13.01
N ALA A 277 20.97 -8.13 -13.12
CA ALA A 277 22.30 -8.14 -13.71
C ALA A 277 23.26 -7.33 -12.84
N SER A 278 24.56 -7.60 -12.93
CA SER A 278 25.53 -6.86 -12.12
C SER A 278 26.88 -6.65 -12.78
N THR A 279 27.61 -5.71 -12.20
CA THR A 279 29.04 -5.50 -12.47
C THR A 279 29.79 -5.57 -11.13
N PRO A 280 30.67 -6.56 -10.92
CA PRO A 280 31.01 -7.67 -11.83
C PRO A 280 29.83 -8.65 -12.07
N PRO A 281 29.81 -9.42 -13.18
CA PRO A 281 28.75 -10.38 -13.48
C PRO A 281 28.68 -11.49 -12.44
N MET A 282 27.48 -11.83 -11.96
CA MET A 282 27.26 -12.94 -11.03
C MET A 282 25.87 -13.56 -11.21
N PRO A 283 25.61 -14.75 -10.61
CA PRO A 283 24.31 -15.41 -10.68
C PRO A 283 23.18 -14.56 -10.10
N GLU A 284 22.01 -14.62 -10.71
CA GLU A 284 20.82 -13.85 -10.34
C GLU A 284 20.34 -14.16 -8.92
N GLU A 285 20.42 -15.42 -8.48
CA GLU A 285 20.01 -15.83 -7.13
C GLU A 285 20.88 -15.17 -6.06
N ARG A 286 22.18 -15.00 -6.34
CA ARG A 286 23.08 -14.26 -5.46
C ARG A 286 22.71 -12.79 -5.42
N LEU A 287 22.40 -12.18 -6.56
CA LEU A 287 21.97 -10.79 -6.62
C LEU A 287 20.69 -10.56 -5.82
N LEU A 288 19.73 -11.48 -5.90
CA LEU A 288 18.51 -11.44 -5.11
C LEU A 288 18.83 -11.49 -3.61
N LEU A 289 19.71 -12.39 -3.17
CA LEU A 289 20.14 -12.45 -1.76
C LEU A 289 20.85 -11.16 -1.33
N MET A 290 21.72 -10.61 -2.17
CA MET A 290 22.40 -9.34 -1.89
C MET A 290 21.40 -8.19 -1.73
N LEU A 291 20.37 -8.13 -2.58
CA LEU A 291 19.29 -7.14 -2.48
C LEU A 291 18.42 -7.35 -1.24
N LEU A 292 18.07 -8.60 -0.92
CA LEU A 292 17.21 -8.93 0.22
C LEU A 292 17.86 -8.63 1.57
N THR A 293 19.19 -8.76 1.66
CA THR A 293 19.90 -8.65 2.94
C THR A 293 20.82 -7.43 3.04
N GLY A 294 21.10 -6.74 1.92
CA GLY A 294 22.07 -5.66 1.84
C GLY A 294 23.53 -6.08 2.10
N LYS A 295 23.90 -7.35 1.82
CA LYS A 295 25.25 -7.90 2.10
C LYS A 295 25.85 -8.54 0.83
N GLU A 296 27.19 -8.62 0.73
CA GLU A 296 27.89 -9.14 -0.46
C GLU A 296 27.91 -10.67 -0.62
N TRP A 297 27.63 -11.43 0.45
CA TRP A 297 27.59 -12.90 0.48
C TRP A 297 28.75 -13.60 -0.26
N LYS A 298 30.01 -13.18 0.01
CA LYS A 298 31.21 -13.72 -0.65
C LYS A 298 31.35 -15.24 -0.50
N SER A 299 31.01 -15.79 0.66
CA SER A 299 31.07 -17.23 0.95
C SER A 299 30.01 -18.06 0.21
N ALA A 300 28.98 -17.40 -0.36
CA ALA A 300 27.89 -18.08 -1.04
C ALA A 300 28.18 -18.39 -2.52
N GLU A 301 29.20 -17.75 -3.09
CA GLU A 301 29.58 -17.86 -4.50
C GLU A 301 29.92 -19.29 -4.92
N THR A 302 30.71 -19.99 -4.10
CA THR A 302 31.14 -21.37 -4.38
C THR A 302 30.03 -22.40 -4.17
N ALA A 303 29.04 -22.08 -3.33
CA ALA A 303 28.00 -23.02 -2.92
C ALA A 303 26.74 -22.93 -3.79
N LEU A 304 26.28 -21.71 -4.10
CA LEU A 304 25.15 -21.47 -5.02
C LEU A 304 25.46 -21.99 -6.42
N SER A 305 26.68 -21.75 -6.92
CA SER A 305 27.15 -22.24 -8.23
C SER A 305 27.21 -23.78 -8.33
N ARG A 306 27.13 -24.49 -7.20
CA ARG A 306 27.18 -25.97 -7.12
C ARG A 306 25.87 -26.59 -6.62
N GLY A 307 24.83 -25.79 -6.36
CA GLY A 307 23.57 -26.26 -5.76
C GLY A 307 23.75 -26.85 -4.36
N GLN A 308 24.77 -26.42 -3.61
CA GLN A 308 25.08 -26.92 -2.27
C GLN A 308 24.90 -25.80 -1.24
N ILE A 309 24.18 -26.08 -0.16
CA ILE A 309 24.12 -25.19 1.00
C ILE A 309 25.36 -25.50 1.86
N THR A 310 26.33 -24.59 1.91
CA THR A 310 27.50 -24.72 2.80
C THR A 310 27.15 -24.31 4.23
N ALA A 311 27.91 -24.84 5.20
CA ALA A 311 27.76 -24.46 6.61
C ALA A 311 27.89 -22.95 6.84
N ASP A 312 28.70 -22.25 6.03
CA ASP A 312 28.84 -20.79 6.10
C ASP A 312 27.59 -20.05 5.62
N ILE A 313 26.93 -20.49 4.55
CA ILE A 313 25.64 -19.92 4.11
C ILE A 313 24.57 -20.19 5.16
N ALA A 314 24.49 -21.41 5.69
CA ALA A 314 23.53 -21.75 6.74
C ALA A 314 23.76 -20.89 8.00
N LYS A 315 25.02 -20.68 8.39
CA LYS A 315 25.40 -19.81 9.50
C LYS A 315 25.00 -18.36 9.25
N ASP A 316 25.33 -17.80 8.08
CA ASP A 316 25.00 -16.40 7.73
C ASP A 316 23.48 -16.19 7.57
N PHE A 317 22.76 -17.19 7.07
CA PHE A 317 21.29 -17.18 6.94
C PHE A 317 20.63 -17.24 8.33
N VAL A 318 21.06 -18.14 9.21
CA VAL A 318 20.60 -18.23 10.60
C VAL A 318 20.95 -16.97 11.38
N ASP A 319 22.14 -16.39 11.17
CA ASP A 319 22.55 -15.12 11.78
C ASP A 319 21.66 -13.94 11.33
N TYR A 320 21.31 -13.90 10.04
CA TYR A 320 20.41 -12.89 9.51
C TYR A 320 18.97 -13.06 10.02
N LEU A 321 18.42 -14.28 9.99
CA LEU A 321 17.03 -14.55 10.38
C LEU A 321 16.79 -14.47 11.88
N LEU A 322 17.69 -15.03 12.70
CA LEU A 322 17.51 -15.09 14.16
C LEU A 322 18.09 -13.86 14.87
N PHE A 323 19.19 -13.30 14.36
CA PHE A 323 19.94 -12.26 15.08
C PHE A 323 20.08 -10.96 14.28
N ALA A 324 19.33 -10.78 13.19
CA ALA A 324 19.35 -9.58 12.35
C ALA A 324 20.76 -9.16 11.88
N GLY A 325 21.66 -10.14 11.71
CA GLY A 325 23.05 -9.89 11.31
C GLY A 325 23.95 -9.33 12.41
N SER A 326 23.54 -9.44 13.68
CA SER A 326 24.30 -9.04 14.87
C SER A 326 24.85 -10.22 15.67
N GLY A 327 24.62 -11.47 15.25
CA GLY A 327 24.96 -12.67 16.01
C GLY A 327 26.45 -12.86 16.21
N GLY A 328 27.32 -12.30 15.35
CA GLY A 328 28.76 -12.21 15.66
C GLY A 328 29.07 -11.45 16.96
N LYS A 329 28.28 -10.42 17.28
CA LYS A 329 28.43 -9.61 18.51
C LYS A 329 27.64 -10.16 19.70
N ILE A 330 26.52 -10.86 19.45
CA ILE A 330 25.68 -11.48 20.49
C ILE A 330 26.29 -12.81 20.96
N ALA A 331 26.78 -13.66 20.06
CA ALA A 331 27.43 -14.92 20.42
C ALA A 331 28.64 -14.70 21.33
N GLN A 332 29.41 -13.64 21.05
CA GLN A 332 30.60 -13.26 21.83
C GLN A 332 30.25 -12.60 23.18
N ARG A 333 29.10 -11.91 23.28
CA ARG A 333 28.64 -11.26 24.53
C ARG A 333 27.95 -12.24 25.50
N TYR A 334 27.35 -13.32 24.98
CA TYR A 334 26.60 -14.29 25.78
C TYR A 334 27.26 -15.68 25.87
N GLY A 335 28.51 -15.84 25.40
CA GLY A 335 29.24 -17.10 25.49
C GLY A 335 28.57 -18.27 24.75
N ILE A 336 27.86 -17.99 23.65
CA ILE A 336 27.13 -19.01 22.88
C ILE A 336 28.13 -19.71 21.96
N ASP A 337 28.55 -20.92 22.33
CA ASP A 337 29.45 -21.75 21.52
C ASP A 337 28.64 -22.54 20.48
N LEU A 338 28.50 -21.95 19.29
CA LEU A 338 27.82 -22.56 18.15
C LEU A 338 28.74 -23.58 17.46
N SER A 339 28.67 -24.85 17.89
CA SER A 339 29.35 -25.96 17.20
C SER A 339 28.47 -26.53 16.08
N LEU A 340 28.62 -25.98 14.87
CA LEU A 340 28.09 -26.58 13.65
C LEU A 340 28.91 -27.83 13.31
N GLN A 341 28.39 -29.01 13.66
CA GLN A 341 28.91 -30.28 13.15
C GLN A 341 28.26 -30.56 11.79
N TYR A 342 29.03 -30.38 10.72
CA TYR A 342 28.64 -30.78 9.37
C TYR A 342 29.25 -32.14 9.05
N ASP A 343 28.41 -33.15 8.85
CA ASP A 343 28.85 -34.47 8.42
C ASP A 343 28.77 -34.56 6.89
N LYS A 344 29.94 -34.74 6.24
CA LYS A 344 30.05 -34.82 4.77
C LYS A 344 29.35 -36.06 4.19
N GLN A 345 29.02 -37.08 4.99
CA GLN A 345 28.34 -38.28 4.53
C GLN A 345 26.81 -38.16 4.57
N THR A 346 26.23 -37.36 5.48
CA THR A 346 24.77 -37.34 5.73
C THR A 346 24.07 -36.00 5.45
N LYS A 347 24.72 -35.04 4.75
CA LYS A 347 24.16 -33.70 4.42
C LYS A 347 23.37 -33.08 5.59
N GLY A 348 23.88 -33.21 6.80
CA GLY A 348 23.19 -32.83 8.03
C GLY A 348 23.75 -31.58 8.70
N PHE A 349 22.94 -30.95 9.55
CA PHE A 349 23.34 -29.87 10.44
C PHE A 349 22.83 -30.10 11.86
N GLY A 350 23.65 -29.74 12.84
CA GLY A 350 23.32 -29.81 14.26
C GLY A 350 23.51 -28.47 14.96
N ILE A 351 22.59 -28.15 15.87
CA ILE A 351 22.64 -26.99 16.76
C ILE A 351 22.62 -27.50 18.19
N LYS A 352 23.53 -27.00 19.04
CA LYS A 352 23.50 -27.19 20.49
C LYS A 352 23.40 -25.84 21.18
N LYS A 353 22.63 -25.77 22.26
CA LYS A 353 22.44 -24.58 23.09
C LYS A 353 22.57 -24.95 24.56
N ALA A 354 23.53 -24.36 25.26
CA ALA A 354 23.55 -24.37 26.71
C ALA A 354 22.34 -23.56 27.23
N ILE A 355 21.46 -24.22 27.98
CA ILE A 355 20.32 -23.61 28.68
C ILE A 355 20.78 -23.11 30.06
N SER A 356 21.72 -23.81 30.69
CA SER A 356 22.42 -23.41 31.91
C SER A 356 23.80 -24.06 31.94
N GLU A 357 24.60 -23.80 32.98
CA GLU A 357 25.91 -24.45 33.17
C GLU A 357 25.82 -25.99 33.19
N LYS A 358 24.65 -26.53 33.56
CA LYS A 358 24.40 -27.97 33.68
C LYS A 358 23.43 -28.52 32.64
N ALA A 359 22.78 -27.70 31.82
CA ALA A 359 21.73 -28.15 30.90
C ALA A 359 22.02 -27.71 29.47
N GLU A 360 21.90 -28.64 28.52
CA GLU A 360 22.11 -28.42 27.09
C GLU A 360 20.93 -28.97 26.30
N ALA A 361 20.44 -28.22 25.32
CA ALA A 361 19.49 -28.69 24.31
C ALA A 361 20.19 -28.81 22.96
N SER A 362 19.75 -29.79 22.18
CA SER A 362 20.34 -30.12 20.89
C SER A 362 19.26 -30.46 19.87
N TYR A 363 19.49 -30.03 18.65
CA TYR A 363 18.69 -30.37 17.48
C TYR A 363 19.65 -30.78 16.36
N LYS A 364 19.42 -31.93 15.74
CA LYS A 364 20.16 -32.42 14.58
C LYS A 364 19.21 -32.80 13.47
N PHE A 365 19.59 -32.46 12.25
CA PHE A 365 18.92 -32.87 11.03
C PHE A 365 19.94 -33.54 10.13
N ASP A 366 19.63 -34.72 9.62
CA ASP A 366 20.46 -35.48 8.68
C ASP A 366 19.60 -35.95 7.50
N GLN A 367 20.14 -35.88 6.28
CA GLN A 367 19.46 -36.34 5.08
C GLN A 367 20.37 -37.27 4.26
N ALA A 368 20.05 -38.56 4.27
CA ALA A 368 20.77 -39.57 3.51
C ALA A 368 20.03 -39.93 2.22
N GLN A 369 20.76 -39.99 1.10
CA GLN A 369 20.27 -40.62 -0.14
C GLN A 369 20.62 -42.10 -0.11
N GLY A 370 19.60 -42.95 -0.05
CA GLY A 370 19.77 -44.41 -0.15
C GLY A 370 20.02 -44.85 -1.61
N LYS A 371 20.57 -46.06 -1.78
CA LYS A 371 20.50 -46.75 -3.08
C LYS A 371 19.02 -47.06 -3.37
N GLU A 372 18.60 -46.91 -4.63
CA GLU A 372 17.20 -47.03 -5.11
C GLU A 372 16.27 -45.81 -4.87
N GLY A 373 16.77 -44.57 -4.97
CA GLY A 373 15.90 -43.38 -5.12
C GLY A 373 15.07 -42.99 -3.87
N LYS A 374 15.27 -43.67 -2.75
CA LYS A 374 14.70 -43.33 -1.45
C LYS A 374 15.51 -42.24 -0.76
N THR A 375 14.80 -41.23 -0.26
CA THR A 375 15.38 -40.20 0.61
C THR A 375 14.89 -40.41 2.03
N THR A 376 15.84 -40.54 2.96
CA THR A 376 15.54 -40.65 4.40
C THR A 376 15.97 -39.36 5.08
N ALA A 377 15.00 -38.68 5.68
CA ALA A 377 15.23 -37.48 6.49
C ALA A 377 15.10 -37.84 7.96
N THR A 378 16.13 -37.50 8.73
CA THR A 378 16.23 -37.83 10.16
C THR A 378 16.24 -36.54 10.97
N HIS A 379 15.28 -36.39 11.86
CA HIS A 379 15.21 -35.30 12.83
C HIS A 379 15.49 -35.84 14.23
N GLN A 380 16.46 -35.27 14.93
CA GLN A 380 16.81 -35.68 16.28
C GLN A 380 16.79 -34.48 17.21
N VAL A 381 15.95 -34.54 18.24
CA VAL A 381 15.86 -33.54 19.30
C VAL A 381 16.35 -34.19 20.59
N GLY A 382 17.28 -33.56 21.30
CA GLY A 382 17.77 -34.12 22.54
C GLY A 382 18.15 -33.08 23.57
N GLY A 383 18.04 -33.44 24.84
CA GLY A 383 18.50 -32.65 25.97
C GLY A 383 19.50 -33.45 26.78
N GLU A 384 20.52 -32.78 27.33
CA GLU A 384 21.51 -33.39 28.20
C GLU A 384 21.69 -32.53 29.45
N TYR A 385 21.68 -33.16 30.62
CA TYR A 385 21.85 -32.53 31.91
C TYR A 385 23.04 -33.14 32.66
N LYS A 386 24.03 -32.32 33.01
CA LYS A 386 25.20 -32.71 33.80
C LYS A 386 24.81 -32.81 35.27
N ILE A 387 24.85 -34.04 35.80
CA ILE A 387 24.60 -34.32 37.21
C ILE A 387 25.89 -34.05 38.01
N MET A 388 27.03 -34.47 37.46
CA MET A 388 28.38 -34.23 37.98
C MET A 388 29.32 -33.92 36.82
N ASP A 389 30.53 -33.42 37.09
CA ASP A 389 31.49 -33.06 36.05
C ASP A 389 31.87 -34.21 35.11
N ASN A 390 31.67 -35.45 35.56
CA ASN A 390 31.95 -36.68 34.81
C ASN A 390 30.69 -37.52 34.48
N ILE A 391 29.49 -37.11 34.89
CA ILE A 391 28.23 -37.86 34.68
C ILE A 391 27.16 -36.92 34.13
N SER A 392 26.62 -37.26 32.96
CA SER A 392 25.46 -36.58 32.38
C SER A 392 24.36 -37.57 32.02
N VAL A 393 23.12 -37.10 32.10
CA VAL A 393 21.92 -37.84 31.70
C VAL A 393 21.25 -37.08 30.58
N GLY A 394 20.91 -37.77 29.50
CA GLY A 394 20.25 -37.16 28.37
C GLY A 394 19.15 -38.04 27.80
N GLY A 395 18.22 -37.37 27.12
CA GLY A 395 17.17 -38.00 26.35
C GLY A 395 17.21 -37.45 24.94
N GLU A 396 17.06 -38.32 23.95
CA GLU A 396 16.94 -37.94 22.55
C GLU A 396 15.75 -38.65 21.91
N LYS A 397 15.01 -37.90 21.09
CA LYS A 397 13.93 -38.39 20.25
C LYS A 397 14.38 -38.26 18.80
N LYS A 398 14.49 -39.40 18.13
CA LYS A 398 14.85 -39.49 16.72
C LYS A 398 13.60 -39.83 15.91
N LEU A 399 13.37 -39.09 14.83
CA LEU A 399 12.27 -39.27 13.90
C LEU A 399 12.86 -39.47 12.51
N GLU A 400 12.63 -40.65 11.95
CA GLU A 400 13.03 -40.99 10.59
C GLU A 400 11.81 -40.95 9.68
N ILE A 401 11.93 -40.20 8.59
CA ILE A 401 10.89 -40.01 7.58
C ILE A 401 11.45 -40.51 6.26
N GLU A 402 10.91 -41.62 5.76
CA GLU A 402 11.25 -42.16 4.44
C GLU A 402 10.27 -41.68 3.38
N LYS A 403 10.79 -41.15 2.27
CA LYS A 403 10.00 -40.82 1.07
C LYS A 403 10.47 -41.61 -0.14
N LYS A 404 9.52 -42.28 -0.83
CA LYS A 404 9.72 -42.90 -2.14
C LYS A 404 9.40 -41.89 -3.26
N THR A 405 10.29 -41.78 -4.23
CA THR A 405 10.14 -40.87 -5.36
C THR A 405 9.68 -41.67 -6.57
N GLU A 406 8.40 -42.05 -6.65
CA GLU A 406 7.62 -42.25 -7.90
C GLU A 406 6.21 -42.83 -7.61
N GLU A 407 5.22 -42.13 -8.17
CA GLU A 407 3.78 -42.42 -8.38
C GLU A 407 2.76 -42.50 -7.20
N LYS A 408 1.84 -41.52 -7.22
CA LYS A 408 0.43 -41.47 -6.75
C LYS A 408 -0.03 -42.40 -5.61
N GLN A 409 0.62 -42.32 -4.45
CA GLN A 409 -0.01 -42.18 -3.12
C GLN A 409 1.14 -42.10 -2.10
N ALA A 410 1.33 -40.94 -1.49
CA ALA A 410 2.45 -40.69 -0.59
C ALA A 410 2.15 -41.25 0.81
N ASP A 411 2.28 -42.56 0.99
CA ASP A 411 2.43 -43.11 2.34
C ASP A 411 3.85 -42.84 2.83
N SER A 412 3.94 -41.96 3.84
CA SER A 412 5.18 -41.63 4.54
C SER A 412 5.25 -42.52 5.78
N GLU A 413 6.16 -43.49 5.83
CA GLU A 413 6.42 -44.19 7.09
C GLU A 413 7.22 -43.26 8.01
N ILE A 414 6.64 -42.92 9.16
CA ILE A 414 7.30 -42.18 10.24
C ILE A 414 7.69 -43.20 11.30
N LYS A 415 8.99 -43.43 11.47
CA LYS A 415 9.53 -44.27 12.56
C LYS A 415 10.14 -43.36 13.61
N GLY A 416 9.63 -43.46 14.85
CA GLY A 416 10.14 -42.71 15.99
C GLY A 416 10.87 -43.64 16.95
N GLU A 417 12.07 -43.24 17.37
CA GLU A 417 12.86 -43.93 18.38
C GLU A 417 13.20 -42.95 19.51
N ASP A 418 12.81 -43.30 20.73
CA ASP A 418 13.11 -42.54 21.93
C ASP A 418 14.24 -43.25 22.69
N LYS A 419 15.29 -42.52 23.05
CA LYS A 419 16.45 -43.06 23.75
C LYS A 419 16.82 -42.21 24.95
N ILE A 420 16.96 -42.86 26.10
CA ILE A 420 17.49 -42.26 27.33
C ILE A 420 18.88 -42.85 27.55
N PHE A 421 19.87 -42.01 27.84
CA PHE A 421 21.25 -42.42 28.02
C PHE A 421 21.91 -41.73 29.21
N ILE A 422 22.90 -42.41 29.78
CA ILE A 422 23.79 -41.88 30.80
C ILE A 422 25.20 -41.91 30.20
N LYS A 423 25.89 -40.77 30.17
CA LYS A 423 27.28 -40.69 29.71
C LYS A 423 28.18 -40.52 30.92
N TYR A 424 29.25 -41.32 30.95
CA TYR A 424 30.30 -41.24 31.95
C TYR A 424 31.65 -40.97 31.27
N LYS A 425 32.32 -39.90 31.66
CA LYS A 425 33.66 -39.58 31.15
C LYS A 425 34.71 -40.18 32.07
N LYS A 426 35.35 -41.27 31.63
CA LYS A 426 36.47 -41.90 32.35
C LYS A 426 37.77 -41.17 32.02
N ALA A 427 38.42 -40.61 33.03
CA ALA A 427 39.78 -40.08 32.88
C ALA A 427 40.74 -41.27 32.71
N PHE A 428 41.60 -41.21 31.68
CA PHE A 428 42.77 -42.06 31.57
C PHE A 428 44.00 -41.25 31.95
#